data_AF-A0A3D3VCH8-F1
#
_entry.id   AF-A0A3D3VCH8-F1
#
_cell.length_a   1.000
_cell.length_b   1.000
_cell.length_c   1.000
_cell.angle_alpha   90.00
_cell.angle_beta   90.00
_cell.angle_gamma   90.00
#
_symmetry.space_group_name_H-M   'P 1'
#
loop_
_entity.id
_entity.type
_entity.pdbx_description
1 polymer ?
#
loop_
_entity_poly.entity_id
_entity_poly.type
_entity_poly.pdbx_seq_one_letter_code
_entity_poly.pdbx_strand_id
1 'polypeptide(L)'
;MSDFYSPDLGQNPDDPFARDAEGRLVRRSFWLDMSDKSVVMAMTQGVGADLANQHKRAHLDDISRGHLVDQICIQEILPPEE
;
A
#
# COMPACT_ATOMS: atom_id res chain seq x y z
N MET A 1 11.98 10.83 5.58
CA MET A 1 10.54 11.15 5.67
C MET A 1 9.82 9.95 5.11
N SER A 2 8.81 9.43 5.80
CA SER A 2 8.12 8.22 5.36
C SER A 2 7.20 8.53 4.18
N ASP A 3 7.53 7.99 3.00
CA ASP A 3 6.80 8.16 1.74
C ASP A 3 5.51 7.31 1.72
N PHE A 4 4.66 7.48 2.73
CA PHE A 4 3.38 6.79 2.76
C PHE A 4 2.38 7.44 1.81
N TYR A 5 1.52 6.61 1.20
CA TYR A 5 0.34 7.10 0.51
C TYR A 5 -0.59 7.85 1.48
N SER A 6 -1.09 9.00 1.05
CA SER A 6 -2.01 9.85 1.80
C SER A 6 -3.36 9.92 1.05
N PRO A 7 -4.36 9.10 1.43
CA PRO A 7 -5.66 9.11 0.77
C PRO A 7 -6.47 10.39 1.10
N ASP A 8 -7.35 10.80 0.18
CA ASP A 8 -8.37 11.82 0.44
C ASP A 8 -9.56 11.19 1.20
N LEU A 9 -9.53 11.34 2.53
CA LEU A 9 -10.57 10.80 3.42
C LEU A 9 -11.91 11.55 3.33
N GLY A 10 -11.96 12.70 2.66
CA GLY A 10 -13.22 13.39 2.35
C GLY A 10 -14.01 12.68 1.25
N GLN A 11 -13.31 12.03 0.31
CA GLN A 11 -13.90 11.25 -0.78
C GLN A 11 -14.01 9.76 -0.45
N ASN A 12 -13.03 9.20 0.27
CA ASN A 12 -13.05 7.81 0.71
C ASN A 12 -12.75 7.70 2.22
N PRO A 13 -13.76 7.88 3.10
CA PRO A 13 -13.58 7.82 4.56
C PRO A 13 -13.08 6.46 5.05
N ASP A 14 -13.39 5.40 4.29
CA ASP A 14 -13.07 4.01 4.61
C ASP A 14 -11.80 3.49 3.95
N ASP A 15 -10.95 4.39 3.46
CA ASP A 15 -9.68 4.02 2.87
C ASP A 15 -8.81 3.23 3.88
N PRO A 16 -8.35 2.01 3.54
CA PRO A 16 -7.56 1.17 4.44
C PRO A 16 -6.13 1.70 4.65
N PHE A 17 -5.67 2.66 3.83
CA PHE A 17 -4.39 3.36 4.00
C PHE A 17 -4.51 4.61 4.89
N ALA A 18 -5.70 4.93 5.41
CA ALA A 18 -5.91 6.06 6.30
C ALA A 18 -4.94 6.04 7.49
N ARG A 19 -4.30 7.18 7.73
CA ARG A 19 -3.34 7.38 8.84
C ARG A 19 -3.84 8.45 9.81
N ASP A 20 -3.47 8.30 11.08
CA ASP A 20 -3.72 9.30 12.11
C ASP A 20 -2.73 10.46 12.02
N ALA A 21 -2.86 11.44 12.92
CA ALA A 21 -1.99 12.62 12.97
C ALA A 21 -0.51 12.28 13.29
N GLU A 22 -0.24 11.08 13.82
CA GLU A 22 1.12 10.57 14.10
C GLU A 22 1.66 9.72 12.93
N GLY A 23 0.89 9.58 11.85
CA GLY A 23 1.26 8.79 10.68
C GLY A 23 1.05 7.28 10.85
N ARG A 24 0.29 6.82 11.85
CA ARG A 24 -0.01 5.40 12.07
C ARG A 24 -1.27 4.98 11.33
N LEU A 25 -1.30 3.76 10.81
CA LEU A 25 -2.51 3.20 10.19
C LEU A 25 -3.67 3.16 11.19
N VAL A 26 -4.78 3.85 10.86
CA VAL A 26 -6.01 3.83 11.66
C VAL A 26 -6.64 2.44 11.64
N ARG A 27 -6.61 1.78 10.48
CA ARG A 27 -7.20 0.45 10.24
C ARG A 27 -6.13 -0.64 10.18
N ARG A 28 -5.15 -0.62 11.09
CA ARG A 28 -4.00 -1.53 11.05
C ARG A 28 -4.38 -3.01 11.06
N SER A 29 -5.42 -3.40 11.82
CA SER A 29 -5.91 -4.78 11.90
C SER A 29 -6.36 -5.33 10.54
N PHE A 30 -6.97 -4.49 9.69
CA PHE A 30 -7.36 -4.87 8.33
C PHE A 30 -6.21 -5.53 7.55
N TRP A 31 -5.00 -5.00 7.69
CA TRP A 31 -3.81 -5.51 7.02
C TRP A 31 -3.14 -6.66 7.78
N LEU A 32 -3.07 -6.56 9.10
CA LEU A 32 -2.38 -7.57 9.92
C LEU A 32 -3.14 -8.90 9.97
N ASP A 33 -4.46 -8.87 9.89
CA ASP A 33 -5.31 -10.06 9.92
C ASP A 33 -5.33 -10.81 8.57
N MET A 34 -4.82 -10.19 7.49
CA MET A 34 -4.77 -10.81 6.17
C MET A 34 -3.66 -11.87 6.06
N SER A 35 -3.88 -12.90 5.26
CA SER A 35 -2.78 -13.78 4.83
C SER A 35 -1.87 -13.05 3.84
N ASP A 36 -0.62 -13.50 3.67
CA ASP A 36 0.29 -12.92 2.67
C ASP A 36 -0.32 -12.93 1.26
N LYS A 37 -0.98 -14.03 0.88
CA LYS A 37 -1.71 -14.13 -0.38
C LYS A 37 -2.79 -13.05 -0.50
N SER A 38 -3.53 -12.78 0.57
CA SER A 38 -4.56 -11.75 0.60
C SER A 38 -3.96 -10.34 0.46
N VAL A 39 -2.83 -10.07 1.11
CA VAL A 39 -2.10 -8.80 0.98
C VAL A 39 -1.62 -8.61 -0.46
N VAL A 40 -1.03 -9.64 -1.08
CA VAL A 40 -0.60 -9.58 -2.48
C VAL A 40 -1.77 -9.24 -3.40
N MET A 41 -2.91 -9.92 -3.26
CA MET A 41 -4.10 -9.60 -4.07
C MET A 41 -4.61 -8.17 -3.83
N ALA A 42 -4.71 -7.73 -2.57
CA ALA A 42 -5.16 -6.38 -2.24
C ALA A 42 -4.25 -5.29 -2.85
N MET A 43 -2.94 -5.54 -2.90
CA MET A 43 -1.94 -4.58 -3.39
C MET A 43 -1.69 -4.62 -4.90
N THR A 44 -2.11 -5.68 -5.59
CA THR A 44 -1.91 -5.85 -7.04
C THR A 44 -3.19 -5.74 -7.85
N GLN A 45 -4.33 -6.09 -7.27
CA GLN A 45 -5.63 -6.16 -7.96
C GLN A 45 -6.76 -5.46 -7.19
N GLY A 46 -6.48 -4.97 -5.98
CA GLY A 46 -7.45 -4.33 -5.11
C GLY A 46 -7.11 -2.87 -4.82
N VAL A 47 -7.39 -2.46 -3.58
CA VAL A 47 -7.23 -1.08 -3.09
C VAL A 47 -5.81 -0.50 -3.28
N GLY A 48 -4.78 -1.34 -3.35
CA GLY A 48 -3.40 -0.90 -3.56
C GLY A 48 -2.95 -0.93 -5.03
N ALA A 49 -3.76 -1.40 -5.98
CA ALA A 49 -3.33 -1.66 -7.35
C ALA A 49 -2.68 -0.44 -8.01
N ASP A 50 -3.32 0.73 -7.88
CA ASP A 50 -2.91 1.99 -8.51
C ASP A 50 -1.88 2.79 -7.70
N LEU A 51 -1.41 2.26 -6.56
CA LEU A 51 -0.37 2.93 -5.78
C LEU A 51 0.99 2.83 -6.47
N ALA A 52 1.73 3.95 -6.43
CA ALA A 52 3.14 3.96 -6.81
C ALA A 52 3.94 2.98 -5.96
N ASN A 53 4.95 2.33 -6.56
CA ASN A 53 5.75 1.32 -5.88
C ASN A 53 6.41 1.80 -4.59
N GLN A 54 6.84 3.07 -4.53
CA GLN A 54 7.41 3.66 -3.32
C GLN A 54 6.42 3.62 -2.15
N HIS A 55 5.14 3.91 -2.39
CA HIS A 55 4.10 3.86 -1.36
C HIS A 55 3.79 2.41 -0.96
N LYS A 56 3.78 1.49 -1.94
CA LYS A 56 3.60 0.06 -1.68
C LYS A 56 4.71 -0.48 -0.77
N ARG A 57 5.97 -0.17 -1.07
CA ARG A 57 7.14 -0.56 -0.25
C ARG A 57 7.04 -0.04 1.17
N ALA A 58 6.81 1.27 1.32
CA ALA A 58 6.67 1.89 2.64
C ALA A 58 5.54 1.24 3.45
N HIS A 59 4.40 0.97 2.82
CA HIS A 59 3.27 0.29 3.48
C HIS A 59 3.63 -1.14 3.92
N LEU A 60 4.26 -1.93 3.05
CA LEU A 60 4.67 -3.30 3.36
C LEU A 60 5.66 -3.36 4.53
N ASP A 61 6.61 -2.43 4.58
CA ASP A 61 7.55 -2.32 5.71
C ASP A 61 6.81 -1.99 7.01
N ASP A 62 5.86 -1.07 6.98
CA ASP A 62 5.05 -0.66 8.14
C ASP A 62 4.22 -1.84 8.70
N ILE A 63 3.68 -2.70 7.85
CA ILE A 63 2.94 -3.91 8.29
C ILE A 63 3.85 -5.13 8.52
N SER A 64 5.18 -4.94 8.53
CA SER A 64 6.18 -6.00 8.73
C SER A 64 6.12 -7.14 7.69
N ARG A 65 5.81 -6.80 6.43
CA ARG A 65 5.72 -7.72 5.29
C ARG A 65 6.60 -7.29 4.12
N GLY A 66 7.77 -6.71 4.41
CA GLY A 66 8.74 -6.31 3.40
C GLY A 66 9.18 -7.46 2.47
N HIS A 67 9.07 -8.72 2.91
CA HIS A 67 9.36 -9.89 2.07
C HIS A 67 8.41 -10.08 0.88
N LEU A 68 7.27 -9.36 0.85
CA LEU A 68 6.32 -9.39 -0.27
C LEU A 68 6.61 -8.34 -1.35
N VAL A 69 7.61 -7.48 -1.15
CA VAL A 69 7.93 -6.37 -2.07
C VAL A 69 8.13 -6.86 -3.50
N ASP A 70 8.88 -7.93 -3.71
CA ASP A 70 9.15 -8.47 -5.06
C ASP A 70 7.92 -9.03 -5.76
N GLN A 71 6.88 -9.43 -5.00
CA GLN A 71 5.62 -9.92 -5.55
C GLN A 71 4.62 -8.80 -5.85
N ILE A 72 4.72 -7.67 -5.15
CA ILE A 72 3.74 -6.58 -5.17
C ILE A 72 4.20 -5.39 -6.01
N CYS A 73 5.49 -5.06 -5.94
CA CYS A 73 6.06 -3.96 -6.67
C CYS A 73 6.41 -4.44 -8.08
N ILE A 74 5.54 -4.14 -9.04
CA ILE A 74 5.79 -4.44 -10.44
C ILE A 74 7.00 -3.64 -10.93
N GLN A 75 7.79 -4.21 -11.84
CA GLN A 75 8.79 -3.44 -12.57
C GLN A 75 8.07 -2.31 -13.31
N GLU A 76 8.39 -1.06 -13.00
CA GLU A 76 7.93 0.09 -13.77
C GLU A 76 8.53 -0.03 -15.17
N ILE A 77 7.76 -0.55 -16.11
CA ILE A 77 8.10 -0.49 -17.52
C ILE A 77 7.81 0.96 -17.92
N LEU A 78 8.86 1.77 -18.01
CA LEU A 78 8.77 3.08 -18.65
C LEU A 78 8.24 2.85 -20.07
N PRO A 79 7.11 3.49 -20.46
CA PRO A 79 6.69 3.45 -21.85
C PRO A 79 7.82 4.02 -22.72
N PRO A 80 8.11 3.44 -23.90
CA PRO A 80 9.11 3.99 -24.80
C PRO A 80 8.73 5.44 -25.14
N GLU A 81 9.70 6.34 -25.05
CA GLU A 81 9.54 7.74 -25.47
C GLU A 81 9.22 7.75 -26.98
N GLU A 82 8.11 8.41 -27.37
CA GLU A 82 7.77 8.66 -28.78
C GLU A 82 8.66 9.73 -29.41
#